data_AF-G7WDQ3-F1
#
_entry.id   AF-G7WDQ3-F1
#
_cell.length_a   1.000
_cell.length_b   1.000
_cell.length_c   1.000
_cell.angle_alpha   90.00
_cell.angle_beta   90.00
_cell.angle_gamma   90.00
#
_symmetry.space_group_name_H-M   'P 1'
#
loop_
_entity.id
_entity.type
_entity.pdbx_description
1 polymer ?
#
loop_
_entity_poly.entity_id
_entity_poly.type
_entity_poly.pdbx_seq_one_letter_code
_entity_poly.pdbx_strand_id
1 'polypeptide(L)'
;MPLTTSSLNDQDIVNDMLKDSKFAIHSLTVALGESTSASFREKLVNQLNSYIDEHFKLSDFATQKNWYQPNLAPKEQLQQDINTSLNLGQ
;
A
#
# COMPACT_ATOMS: atom_id res chain seq x y z
N MET A 1 13.18 11.91 31.11
CA MET A 1 12.88 11.02 29.97
C MET A 1 13.18 11.79 28.70
N PRO A 2 14.08 11.33 27.82
CA PRO A 2 14.15 11.89 26.49
C PRO A 2 12.96 11.35 25.69
N LEU A 3 12.18 12.25 25.10
CA LEU A 3 11.17 11.92 24.11
C LEU A 3 11.90 11.55 22.83
N THR A 4 12.08 10.27 22.56
CA THR A 4 12.54 9.80 21.26
C THR A 4 11.40 9.99 20.28
N THR A 5 11.37 11.13 19.58
CA THR A 5 10.52 11.26 18.39
C THR A 5 11.04 10.24 17.37
N SER A 6 10.39 9.09 17.23
CA SER A 6 10.73 8.15 16.15
C SER A 6 10.44 8.86 14.84
N SER A 7 11.48 9.32 14.14
CA SER A 7 11.32 9.87 12.81
C SER A 7 10.85 8.75 11.89
N LEU A 8 9.68 8.91 11.27
CA LEU A 8 9.25 8.05 10.17
C LEU A 8 10.33 8.08 9.08
N ASN A 9 10.84 6.90 8.72
CA ASN A 9 11.80 6.79 7.64
C ASN A 9 11.07 6.61 6.29
N ASP A 10 11.79 6.75 5.17
CA ASP A 10 11.21 6.64 3.84
C ASP A 10 10.52 5.29 3.58
N GLN A 11 11.02 4.20 4.16
CA GLN A 11 10.42 2.88 4.04
C GLN A 11 9.07 2.81 4.78
N ASP A 12 8.96 3.42 5.97
CA ASP A 12 7.70 3.51 6.71
C ASP A 12 6.65 4.27 5.89
N ILE A 13 7.05 5.39 5.29
CA ILE A 13 6.17 6.22 4.43
C ILE A 13 5.71 5.41 3.22
N VAL A 14 6.62 4.73 2.53
CA VAL A 14 6.29 3.92 1.35
C VAL A 14 5.36 2.76 1.69
N ASN A 15 5.57 2.10 2.82
CA ASN A 15 4.71 1.02 3.29
C ASN A 15 3.28 1.51 3.57
N ASP A 16 3.14 2.70 4.18
CA ASP A 16 1.84 3.31 4.40
C ASP A 16 1.15 3.70 3.08
N MET A 17 1.91 4.27 2.13
CA MET A 17 1.40 4.55 0.78
C MET A 17 0.97 3.28 0.02
N LEU A 18 1.70 2.16 0.18
CA LEU A 18 1.31 0.87 -0.39
C LEU A 18 0.01 0.34 0.22
N LYS A 19 -0.20 0.55 1.53
CA LYS A 19 -1.46 0.22 2.21
C LYS A 19 -2.61 1.06 1.64
N ASP A 20 -2.42 2.38 1.57
CA ASP A 20 -3.46 3.32 1.14
C ASP A 20 -3.83 3.15 -0.33
N SER A 21 -2.87 2.89 -1.22
CA SER A 21 -3.14 2.62 -2.64
C SER A 21 -4.01 1.38 -2.83
N LYS A 22 -3.75 0.28 -2.10
CA LYS A 22 -4.61 -0.93 -2.10
C LYS A 22 -6.03 -0.61 -1.62
N PHE A 23 -6.13 0.18 -0.55
CA PHE A 23 -7.43 0.60 -0.01
C PHE A 23 -8.21 1.47 -0.99
N ALA A 24 -7.55 2.40 -1.70
CA ALA A 24 -8.17 3.24 -2.72
C ALA A 24 -8.71 2.40 -3.89
N ILE A 25 -7.91 1.46 -4.42
CA ILE A 25 -8.32 0.53 -5.49
C ILE A 25 -9.56 -0.28 -5.06
N HIS A 26 -9.54 -0.84 -3.86
CA HIS A 26 -10.67 -1.60 -3.32
C HIS A 26 -11.93 -0.72 -3.20
N SER A 27 -11.80 0.47 -2.61
CA SER A 27 -12.93 1.38 -2.39
C SER A 27 -13.54 1.87 -3.70
N LEU A 28 -12.72 2.18 -4.71
CA LEU A 28 -13.20 2.56 -6.05
C LEU A 28 -13.91 1.41 -6.75
N THR A 29 -13.43 0.18 -6.57
CA THR A 29 -14.06 -1.02 -7.13
C THR A 29 -15.46 -1.24 -6.54
N VAL A 30 -15.62 -1.08 -5.22
CA VAL A 30 -16.93 -1.14 -4.56
C VAL A 30 -17.83 -0.02 -5.07
N ALA A 31 -17.34 1.23 -5.11
CA ALA A 31 -18.11 2.37 -5.59
C ALA A 31 -18.57 2.22 -7.06
N LEU A 32 -17.76 1.57 -7.91
CA LEU A 32 -18.13 1.25 -9.29
C LEU A 32 -19.33 0.28 -9.36
N GLY A 33 -19.36 -0.73 -8.48
CA GLY A 33 -20.45 -1.69 -8.37
C GLY A 33 -21.75 -1.07 -7.87
N GLU A 34 -21.65 -0.05 -7.01
CA GLU A 34 -22.81 0.65 -6.43
C GLU A 34 -23.29 1.84 -7.28
N SER A 35 -22.47 2.34 -8.20
CA SER A 35 -22.80 3.49 -9.04
C SER A 35 -23.94 3.19 -10.02
N THR A 36 -25.02 3.98 -9.97
CA THR A 36 -26.17 3.89 -10.88
C THR A 36 -26.07 4.84 -12.07
N SER A 37 -25.17 5.83 -12.02
CA SER A 37 -24.99 6.83 -13.07
C SER A 37 -23.84 6.47 -14.02
N ALA A 38 -24.13 6.40 -15.32
CA ALA A 38 -23.13 6.07 -16.34
C ALA A 38 -21.96 7.08 -16.37
N SER A 39 -22.26 8.38 -16.32
CA SER A 39 -21.22 9.43 -16.35
C SER A 39 -20.37 9.46 -15.08
N PHE A 40 -20.94 9.08 -13.93
CA PHE A 40 -20.18 8.94 -12.70
C PHE A 40 -19.31 7.67 -12.72
N ARG A 41 -19.85 6.56 -13.26
CA ARG A 41 -19.11 5.31 -13.46
C ARG A 41 -17.87 5.52 -14.33
N GLU A 42 -17.96 6.27 -15.42
CA GLU A 42 -16.79 6.58 -16.26
C GLU A 42 -15.69 7.32 -15.50
N LYS A 43 -16.05 8.29 -14.64
CA LYS A 43 -15.08 9.00 -13.79
C LYS A 43 -14.39 8.06 -12.81
N LEU A 44 -15.15 7.16 -12.17
CA LEU A 44 -14.62 6.18 -11.24
C LEU A 44 -13.70 5.17 -11.95
N VAL A 45 -14.02 4.75 -13.18
CA VAL A 45 -13.14 3.87 -13.99
C VAL A 45 -11.82 4.56 -14.27
N ASN A 46 -11.85 5.83 -14.69
CA ASN A 46 -10.64 6.60 -14.96
C ASN A 46 -9.77 6.76 -13.69
N GLN A 47 -10.40 7.03 -12.54
CA GLN A 47 -9.68 7.08 -11.27
C GLN A 47 -9.08 5.73 -10.90
N LEU A 48 -9.85 4.64 -10.99
CA LEU A 48 -9.38 3.30 -10.67
C LEU A 48 -8.15 2.94 -11.51
N ASN A 49 -8.19 3.20 -12.82
CA ASN A 49 -7.06 2.95 -13.70
C ASN A 49 -5.82 3.75 -13.29
N SER A 50 -5.96 5.03 -12.94
CA SER A 50 -4.84 5.85 -12.44
C SER A 50 -4.24 5.28 -11.17
N TYR A 51 -5.07 4.90 -10.19
CA TYR A 51 -4.60 4.33 -8.93
C TYR A 51 -3.92 2.96 -9.11
N ILE A 52 -4.39 2.15 -10.06
CA ILE A 52 -3.72 0.88 -10.42
C ILE A 52 -2.33 1.17 -11.01
N ASP A 53 -2.21 2.08 -11.96
CA ASP A 53 -0.93 2.45 -12.57
C ASP A 53 0.05 3.04 -11.54
N GLU A 54 -0.44 3.89 -10.63
CA GLU A 54 0.35 4.45 -9.53
C GLU A 54 0.79 3.38 -8.53
N HIS A 55 -0.10 2.44 -8.18
CA HIS A 55 0.23 1.32 -7.30
C HIS A 55 1.35 0.45 -7.86
N PHE A 56 1.34 0.17 -9.16
CA PHE A 56 2.42 -0.58 -9.81
C PHE A 56 3.75 0.17 -9.76
N LYS A 57 3.76 1.47 -10.10
CA LYS A 57 4.98 2.30 -10.00
C LYS A 57 5.55 2.33 -8.59
N LEU A 58 4.68 2.49 -7.58
CA LEU A 58 5.08 2.48 -6.18
C LEU A 58 5.61 1.11 -5.74
N SER A 59 4.95 0.03 -6.16
CA SER A 59 5.35 -1.34 -5.86
C SER A 59 6.70 -1.69 -6.49
N ASP A 60 6.93 -1.29 -7.73
CA ASP A 60 8.21 -1.46 -8.42
C ASP A 60 9.33 -0.70 -7.71
N PHE A 61 9.07 0.57 -7.35
CA PHE A 61 10.01 1.38 -6.58
C PHE A 61 10.37 0.74 -5.24
N ALA A 62 9.37 0.29 -4.48
CA ALA A 62 9.57 -0.36 -3.19
C ALA A 62 10.32 -1.70 -3.33
N THR A 63 10.05 -2.45 -4.40
CA THR A 63 10.73 -3.71 -4.70
C THR A 63 12.20 -3.46 -5.05
N GLN A 64 12.50 -2.46 -5.89
CA GLN A 64 13.87 -2.08 -6.24
C GLN A 64 14.70 -1.65 -5.02
N LYS A 65 14.05 -1.06 -4.02
CA LYS A 65 14.67 -0.69 -2.74
C LYS A 65 14.76 -1.84 -1.73
N ASN A 66 14.25 -3.04 -2.05
CA ASN A 66 14.07 -4.17 -1.14
C ASN A 66 13.16 -3.87 0.06
N TRP A 67 12.28 -2.87 -0.06
CA TRP A 67 11.33 -2.47 0.98
C TRP A 67 10.03 -3.25 0.93
N TYR A 68 9.69 -3.83 -0.23
CA TYR A 68 8.49 -4.63 -0.44
C TYR A 68 8.82 -5.85 -1.30
N GLN A 69 8.29 -7.03 -0.91
CA GLN A 69 8.50 -8.29 -1.63
C GLN A 69 7.14 -8.96 -1.89
N PRO A 70 6.45 -8.59 -2.98
CA PRO A 70 5.07 -9.02 -3.24
C PRO A 70 4.91 -10.53 -3.51
N ASN A 71 6.01 -11.22 -3.83
CA ASN A 71 6.00 -12.62 -4.24
C ASN A 71 6.50 -13.58 -3.16
N LEU A 72 6.71 -13.12 -1.92
CA LEU A 72 7.07 -14.00 -0.82
C LEU A 72 5.97 -15.02 -0.56
N ALA A 73 6.36 -16.25 -0.22
CA ALA A 73 5.38 -17.20 0.27
C ALA A 73 4.78 -16.65 1.59
N PRO A 74 3.49 -16.88 1.87
CA PRO A 74 2.84 -16.33 3.07
C PRO A 74 3.57 -16.63 4.39
N LYS A 75 4.23 -17.80 4.47
CA LYS A 75 5.05 -18.19 5.63
C LYS A 75 6.29 -17.31 5.80
N GLU A 76 6.95 -16.96 4.70
CA GLU A 76 8.16 -16.14 4.69
C GLU A 76 7.81 -14.70 5.04
N GLN A 77 6.71 -14.18 4.48
CA GLN A 77 6.18 -12.86 4.79
C GLN A 77 5.83 -12.73 6.29
N LEU A 78 5.09 -13.71 6.84
CA LEU A 78 4.75 -13.71 8.26
C LEU A 78 6.00 -13.70 9.16
N GLN A 79 7.02 -14.47 8.80
CA GLN A 79 8.26 -14.53 9.56
C GLN A 79 9.03 -13.19 9.51
N GLN A 80 9.01 -12.52 8.37
CA GLN A 80 9.60 -11.19 8.22
C GLN A 80 8.85 -10.13 9.04
N ASP A 81 7.52 -10.17 9.05
CA ASP A 81 6.67 -9.25 9.82
C ASP A 81 6.87 -9.42 11.33
N ILE A 82 7.00 -10.67 11.82
CA ILE A 82 7.31 -10.97 13.21
C ILE A 82 8.67 -10.39 13.60
N ASN A 83 9.71 -10.65 12.79
CA ASN A 83 11.05 -10.15 13.07
C ASN A 83 11.09 -8.61 13.10
N THR A 84 10.40 -7.96 12.16
CA THR A 84 10.30 -6.50 12.10
C THR A 84 9.60 -5.95 13.34
N SER A 85 8.48 -6.56 13.75
CA SER A 85 7.71 -6.15 14.92
C SER A 85 8.50 -6.30 16.23
N LEU A 86 9.30 -7.36 16.37
CA LEU A 86 10.15 -7.58 17.55
C LEU A 86 11.30 -6.56 17.65
N ASN A 87 11.85 -6.15 16.51
CA ASN A 87 12.92 -5.14 16.46
C ASN A 87 12.43 -3.72 16.74
N LEU A 88 11.14 -3.42 16.49
CA LEU A 88 10.53 -2.13 16.81
C LEU A 88 10.20 -1.97 18.31
N GLY A 89 10.23 -3.06 19.08
CA GLY A 89 9.98 -3.07 20.53
C GLY A 89 11.22 -2.91 21.41
N GLN A 90 12.41 -2.74 20.83
CA GLN A 90 13.69 -2.48 21.52
C GLN A 90 14.12 -1.02 21.34
#